data_AF-A0A7V4X6L6-F1
#
_entry.id   AF-A0A7V4X6L6-F1
#
_cell.length_a   1.000
_cell.length_b   1.000
_cell.length_c   1.000
_cell.angle_alpha   90.00
_cell.angle_beta   90.00
_cell.angle_gamma   90.00
#
_symmetry.space_group_name_H-M   'P 1'
#
loop_
_entity.id
_entity.type
_entity.pdbx_description
1 polymer ?
#
loop_
_entity_poly.entity_id
_entity_poly.type
_entity_poly.pdbx_seq_one_letter_code
_entity_poly.pdbx_strand_id
1 'polypeptide(L)'
;MGEVSSRNPGLAAVFSFIFSGLGQIYNGQLLKGLFIIFISGVNLLFFILGAICVGLYLVDKRILPAQALLGGVLLITSLTFIFIFGIYSIWDAYNVAQKSGS
;
A
#
# COMPACT_ATOMS: atom_id res chain seq x y z
N MET A 1 10.69 -30.68 -12.87
CA MET A 1 11.49 -29.46 -12.65
C MET A 1 10.74 -28.33 -13.33
N GLY A 2 9.96 -27.55 -12.57
CA GLY A 2 9.18 -26.45 -13.14
C GLY A 2 10.11 -25.37 -13.68
N GLU A 3 9.84 -24.89 -14.89
CA GLU A 3 10.64 -23.89 -15.57
C GLU A 3 10.87 -22.68 -14.66
N VAL A 4 12.15 -22.34 -14.42
CA VAL A 4 12.50 -21.04 -13.86
C VAL A 4 12.27 -20.02 -14.96
N SER A 5 10.99 -19.64 -15.15
CA SER A 5 10.62 -18.51 -16.00
C SER A 5 11.30 -17.28 -15.40
N SER A 6 12.30 -16.75 -16.11
CA SER A 6 12.85 -15.42 -15.86
C SER A 6 11.69 -14.44 -15.69
N ARG A 7 11.48 -13.94 -14.47
CA ARG A 7 10.35 -13.03 -14.20
C ARG A 7 10.72 -11.65 -14.70
N ASN A 8 9.78 -10.98 -15.36
CA ASN A 8 10.04 -9.63 -15.86
C ASN A 8 10.00 -8.62 -14.70
N PRO A 9 11.11 -7.94 -14.39
CA PRO A 9 11.16 -6.99 -13.27
C PRO A 9 10.25 -5.77 -13.45
N GLY A 10 10.07 -5.32 -14.70
CA GLY A 10 9.13 -4.26 -15.02
C GLY A 10 7.69 -4.66 -14.75
N LEU A 11 7.32 -5.90 -15.08
CA LEU A 11 5.97 -6.40 -14.81
C LEU A 11 5.70 -6.55 -13.31
N ALA A 12 6.70 -7.01 -12.54
CA ALA A 12 6.62 -7.06 -11.08
C ALA A 12 6.41 -5.68 -10.46
N ALA A 13 7.13 -4.66 -10.95
CA ALA A 13 7.00 -3.28 -10.51
C ALA A 13 5.61 -2.70 -10.82
N VAL A 14 5.09 -2.93 -12.03
CA VAL A 14 3.74 -2.49 -12.42
C VAL A 14 2.66 -3.13 -11.56
N PHE A 15 2.78 -4.43 -11.26
CA PHE A 15 1.85 -5.09 -10.35
C PHE A 15 1.85 -4.49 -8.95
N SER A 16 3.02 -4.21 -8.37
CA SER A 16 3.10 -3.51 -7.08
C SER A 16 2.64 -2.06 -7.12
N PHE A 17 2.75 -1.39 -8.28
CA PHE A 17 2.22 -0.03 -8.45
C PHE A 17 0.68 0.00 -8.47
N ILE A 18 0.06 -0.95 -9.17
CA ILE A 18 -1.41 -1.07 -9.20
C ILE A 18 -1.94 -1.44 -7.81
N PHE A 19 -1.26 -2.37 -7.13
CA PHE A 19 -1.65 -2.81 -5.81
C PHE A 19 -0.44 -3.33 -5.04
N SER A 20 -0.09 -2.63 -3.96
CA SER A 20 1.03 -3.00 -3.09
C SER A 20 0.94 -4.47 -2.67
N GLY A 21 2.00 -5.23 -2.96
CA GLY A 21 2.09 -6.67 -2.64
C GLY A 21 1.84 -7.61 -3.81
N LEU A 22 1.20 -7.19 -4.90
CA LEU A 22 0.99 -8.06 -6.07
C LEU A 22 2.30 -8.40 -6.78
N GLY A 23 3.26 -7.48 -6.86
CA GLY A 23 4.58 -7.77 -7.46
C GLY A 23 5.34 -8.84 -6.68
N GLN A 24 5.19 -8.88 -5.36
CA GLN A 24 5.76 -9.93 -4.51
C GLN A 24 5.08 -11.28 -4.74
N ILE A 25 3.75 -11.32 -4.93
CA ILE A 25 3.03 -12.54 -5.31
C ILE A 25 3.46 -13.01 -6.71
N TYR A 26 3.59 -12.08 -7.67
CA TYR A 26 4.12 -12.35 -8.99
C TYR A 26 5.55 -12.89 -8.92
N ASN A 27 6.35 -12.48 -7.94
CA ASN A 27 7.69 -13.01 -7.65
C ASN A 27 7.69 -14.31 -6.82
N GLY A 28 6.52 -14.91 -6.58
CA GLY A 28 6.40 -16.20 -5.88
C GLY A 28 6.58 -16.08 -4.37
N GLN A 29 6.71 -14.86 -3.86
CA GLN A 29 6.78 -14.57 -2.42
C GLN A 29 5.36 -14.36 -1.88
N LEU A 30 4.55 -15.41 -1.89
CA LEU A 30 3.13 -15.34 -1.53
C LEU A 30 2.92 -14.75 -0.12
N LEU A 31 3.65 -15.26 0.87
CA LEU A 31 3.51 -14.82 2.26
C LEU A 31 3.88 -13.33 2.43
N LYS A 32 4.97 -12.90 1.78
CA LYS A 32 5.41 -11.49 1.81
C LYS A 32 4.41 -10.58 1.10
N GLY A 33 3.92 -10.99 -0.06
CA GLY A 33 2.90 -10.26 -0.81
C GLY A 33 1.62 -10.10 0.00
N LEU A 34 1.11 -11.18 0.60
CA LEU A 34 -0.09 -11.13 1.43
C LEU A 34 0.08 -10.24 2.68
N PHE A 35 1.27 -10.26 3.28
CA PHE A 35 1.60 -9.38 4.40
C PHE A 35 1.62 -7.89 3.99
N ILE A 36 2.21 -7.55 2.84
CA ILE A 36 2.21 -6.18 2.31
C ILE A 36 0.78 -5.72 1.98
N ILE A 37 -0.04 -6.61 1.40
CA ILE A 37 -1.46 -6.35 1.13
C ILE A 37 -2.20 -6.07 2.43
N PHE A 38 -2.00 -6.89 3.47
CA PHE A 38 -2.64 -6.71 4.76
C PHE A 38 -2.30 -5.37 5.41
N ILE A 39 -1.01 -5.02 5.48
CA ILE A 39 -0.57 -3.72 6.04
C ILE A 39 -1.16 -2.56 5.24
N SER A 40 -1.09 -2.62 3.91
CA SER A 40 -1.62 -1.57 3.04
C SER A 40 -3.13 -1.42 3.20
N GLY A 41 -3.85 -2.54 3.35
CA GLY A 41 -5.29 -2.57 3.61
C GLY A 41 -5.65 -1.95 4.96
N VAL A 42 -4.94 -2.30 6.03
CA VAL A 42 -5.15 -1.68 7.36
C VAL A 42 -4.88 -0.18 7.31
N ASN A 43 -3.82 0.26 6.65
CA ASN A 43 -3.54 1.68 6.50
C ASN A 43 -4.59 2.41 5.65
N LEU A 44 -5.14 1.75 4.62
CA LEU A 44 -6.25 2.30 3.83
C LEU A 44 -7.51 2.49 4.68
N LEU A 45 -7.81 1.58 5.60
CA LEU A 45 -8.93 1.75 6.55
C LEU A 45 -8.73 2.98 7.43
N PHE A 46 -7.52 3.22 7.96
CA PHE A 46 -7.21 4.42 8.73
C PHE A 46 -7.35 5.70 7.88
N PHE A 47 -6.90 5.67 6.63
CA PHE A 47 -7.09 6.79 5.70
C PHE A 47 -8.57 7.11 5.49
N ILE A 48 -9.40 6.10 5.25
CA ILE A 48 -10.85 6.26 5.06
C ILE A 48 -11.51 6.80 6.33
N LEU A 49 -11.17 6.27 7.51
CA LEU A 49 -11.69 6.76 8.79
C LEU A 49 -11.31 8.23 9.03
N GLY A 50 -10.06 8.61 8.77
CA GLY A 50 -9.60 9.99 8.85
C GLY A 50 -10.39 10.91 7.92
N ALA A 51 -10.61 10.49 6.67
CA ALA A 51 -11.39 11.24 5.68
C ALA A 51 -12.86 11.41 6.08
N ILE A 52 -13.49 10.36 6.62
CA ILE A 52 -14.87 10.44 7.11
C ILE A 52 -14.98 11.43 8.26
N CYS A 53 -14.09 11.36 9.26
CA CYS A 53 -14.10 12.30 10.39
C CYS A 53 -13.96 13.75 9.92
N VAL A 54 -12.99 14.03 9.04
CA VAL A 54 -12.81 15.38 8.48
C VAL A 54 -14.05 15.82 7.69
N GLY A 55 -14.59 14.96 6.83
CA GLY A 55 -15.78 15.26 6.02
C GLY A 55 -17.02 15.58 6.85
N LEU A 56 -17.31 14.77 7.89
CA LEU A 56 -18.44 14.99 8.80
C LEU A 56 -18.34 16.33 9.54
N TYR A 57 -17.13 16.81 9.82
CA TYR A 57 -16.92 18.11 10.42
C TYR A 57 -17.06 19.26 9.42
N LEU A 58 -16.49 19.13 8.22
CA LEU A 58 -16.49 20.20 7.23
C LEU A 58 -17.87 20.45 6.60
N VAL A 59 -18.67 19.41 6.40
CA VAL A 59 -19.98 19.52 5.74
C VAL A 59 -21.04 20.09 6.68
N ASP A 60 -21.21 19.46 7.86
CA ASP A 60 -22.34 19.73 8.75
C ASP A 60 -21.91 19.99 10.20
N LYS A 61 -20.59 20.00 10.51
CA LYS A 61 -20.05 20.09 11.87
C LYS A 61 -20.66 19.07 12.84
N ARG A 62 -20.98 17.87 12.36
CA ARG A 62 -21.67 16.82 13.14
C ARG A 62 -20.86 16.29 14.31
N ILE A 63 -19.55 16.40 14.22
CA ILE A 63 -18.60 15.92 15.21
C ILE A 63 -17.85 17.07 15.87
N LEU A 64 -17.22 16.80 17.01
CA LEU A 64 -16.42 17.78 17.72
C LEU A 64 -15.17 18.17 16.91
N PRO A 65 -14.69 19.44 17.00
CA PRO A 65 -13.48 19.87 16.29
C PRO A 65 -12.24 19.05 16.66
N ALA A 66 -12.16 18.58 17.91
CA ALA A 66 -11.07 17.70 18.35
C ALA A 66 -11.07 16.35 17.61
N GLN A 67 -12.24 15.76 17.36
CA GLN A 67 -12.37 14.51 16.61
C GLN A 67 -12.03 14.71 15.12
N ALA A 68 -12.40 15.86 14.56
CA ALA A 68 -12.04 16.24 13.20
C ALA A 68 -10.51 16.43 13.05
N LEU A 69 -9.87 17.07 14.03
CA LEU A 69 -8.43 17.27 14.06
C LEU A 69 -7.67 15.95 14.15
N LEU A 70 -8.11 15.03 15.02
CA LEU A 70 -7.56 13.66 15.08
C LEU A 70 -7.73 12.93 13.75
N GLY A 71 -8.90 13.03 13.11
CA GLY A 71 -9.16 12.49 11.78
C GLY A 71 -8.23 13.07 10.71
N GLY A 72 -7.96 14.38 10.76
CA GLY A 72 -7.03 15.06 9.86
C GLY A 72 -5.58 14.61 10.04
N VAL A 73 -5.12 14.47 11.29
CA VAL A 73 -3.80 13.90 11.60
C VAL A 73 -3.71 12.47 11.05
N LEU A 74 -4.71 11.64 11.31
CA LEU A 74 -4.75 10.26 10.82
C LEU A 74 -4.73 10.18 9.29
N LEU A 75 -5.45 11.07 8.61
CA LEU A 75 -5.48 11.15 7.15
C LEU A 75 -4.09 11.49 6.60
N ILE A 76 -3.43 12.50 7.14
CA ILE A 76 -2.11 12.97 6.67
C ILE A 76 -1.05 11.89 6.92
N THR A 77 -1.05 11.27 8.10
CA THR A 77 -0.10 10.20 8.43
C THR A 77 -0.31 8.98 7.55
N SER A 78 -1.56 8.55 7.35
CA SER A 78 -1.87 7.43 6.46
C SER A 78 -1.51 7.73 5.01
N LEU A 79 -1.78 8.94 4.51
CA LEU A 79 -1.40 9.33 3.14
C LEU A 79 0.11 9.27 2.94
N THR A 80 0.86 9.83 3.90
CA THR A 80 2.33 9.77 3.89
C THR A 80 2.83 8.33 3.89
N PHE A 81 2.22 7.46 4.71
CA PHE A 81 2.54 6.04 4.74
C PHE A 81 2.25 5.35 3.39
N ILE A 82 1.12 5.64 2.73
CA ILE A 82 0.79 5.05 1.41
C ILE A 82 1.88 5.37 0.40
N PHE A 83 2.34 6.62 0.32
CA PHE A 83 3.37 7.01 -0.65
C PHE A 83 4.71 6.33 -0.37
N ILE A 84 5.20 6.42 0.86
CA ILE A 84 6.50 5.85 1.24
C ILE A 84 6.48 4.33 1.07
N PHE A 85 5.44 3.68 1.60
CA PHE A 85 5.33 2.22 1.58
C PHE A 85 5.02 1.68 0.18
N GLY A 86 4.26 2.41 -0.63
CA GLY A 86 4.00 2.08 -2.03
C GLY A 86 5.28 2.11 -2.86
N ILE A 87 6.08 3.18 -2.74
CA ILE A 87 7.38 3.27 -3.42
C ILE A 87 8.30 2.12 -2.99
N TYR A 88 8.36 1.84 -1.68
CA TYR A 88 9.11 0.70 -1.15
C TYR A 88 8.64 -0.63 -1.76
N SER A 89 7.33 -0.87 -1.84
CA SER A 89 6.76 -2.11 -2.38
C SER A 89 7.10 -2.31 -3.87
N ILE A 90 7.12 -1.23 -4.65
CA ILE A 90 7.49 -1.27 -6.07
C ILE A 90 8.98 -1.60 -6.23
N TRP A 91 9.84 -0.89 -5.50
CA TRP A 91 11.28 -1.10 -5.54
C TRP A 91 11.66 -2.52 -5.10
N ASP A 92 11.02 -3.02 -4.04
CA ASP A 92 11.23 -4.38 -3.54
C ASP A 92 10.81 -5.44 -4.58
N ALA A 93 9.65 -5.28 -5.20
CA ALA A 93 9.19 -6.20 -6.25
C ALA A 93 10.12 -6.19 -7.47
N TYR A 94 10.61 -5.03 -7.89
CA TYR A 94 11.57 -4.91 -8.98
C TYR A 94 12.88 -5.62 -8.67
N ASN A 95 13.47 -5.35 -7.51
CA ASN A 95 14.77 -5.91 -7.13
C ASN A 95 14.73 -7.43 -6.94
N VAL A 96 13.64 -7.95 -6.36
CA VAL A 96 13.46 -9.40 -6.19
C VAL A 96 13.35 -10.08 -7.56
N ALA A 97 12.61 -9.50 -8.50
CA ALA A 97 12.48 -10.05 -9.84
C ALA A 97 13.82 -10.02 -10.59
N GLN A 98 14.58 -8.92 -10.49
CA GLN A 98 15.89 -8.78 -11.13
C GLN A 98 16.89 -9.84 -10.64
N LYS A 99 16.96 -10.07 -9.32
CA LYS A 99 17.83 -11.09 -8.72
C LYS A 99 17.41 -12.53 -9.08
N SER A 100 16.16 -12.73 -9.47
CA SER A 100 15.64 -14.05 -9.86
C SER A 100 15.88 -14.35 -11.34
N GLY A 101 16.26 -13.35 -12.14
CA GLY A 101 16.54 -13.48 -13.57
C GLY A 101 18.03 -13.46 -13.94
N SER A 102 18.93 -13.22 -12.98
CA SER A 102 20.40 -13.29 -13.11
C SER A 102 20.94 -14.61 -12.58
#